data_AF-B5G6X5-F1
#
_entry.id   AF-B5G6X5-F1
#
_cell.length_a   1.000
_cell.length_b   1.000
_cell.length_c   1.000
_cell.angle_alpha   90.00
_cell.angle_beta   90.00
_cell.angle_gamma   90.00
#
_symmetry.space_group_name_H-M   'P 1'
#
loop_
_entity.id
_entity.type
_entity.pdbx_description
1 polymer ?
#
loop_
_entity_poly.entity_id
_entity_poly.type
_entity_poly.pdbx_seq_one_letter_code
_entity_poly.pdbx_strand_id
1 'polypeptide(L)'
;MRDYVRGLLARVARKNGWQLAEWAGHRSPDGFQRLLNSSVWDADAVRDDVREYVAEVLGDDGVLIIDDTGFIKKGITSAGVGRQYTGTSGKIDNCQVGVFAAYATSRGRALVDRELYLPKAWTGDRERCRAAKVPDEREFATKGELARAMVTRTLAAGLPARWVTADEAYGQDWKFRRLLEELDVGYVVAVPKSQQVKSLTGFWRIDELIAQAPQDAWQRLSCGNGAKGPRVYDWASARLPSIALFDGDESAHHRWVLARRSVARPEETAYYFAYAPTSTTVADLVRAAGTRWTIEECFQAAKNECGLDEYEVRRYVGWYRHITLAMLAHAVLTSLAAQAADEPEKGGFGNEPLSPRSPWQKSDASWTLSFPAPDPTPTQSPTH
;
A
#
# COMPACT_ATOMS: atom_id res chain seq x y z
N MET A 1 -9.14 -21.37 -14.30
CA MET A 1 -8.54 -20.45 -13.31
C MET A 1 -7.02 -20.47 -13.39
N ARG A 2 -6.36 -21.62 -13.21
CA ARG A 2 -4.90 -21.79 -13.32
C ARG A 2 -4.28 -21.11 -14.55
N ASP A 3 -4.81 -21.40 -15.74
CA ASP A 3 -4.29 -20.81 -16.99
C ASP A 3 -4.41 -19.29 -17.02
N TYR A 4 -5.50 -18.75 -16.46
CA TYR A 4 -5.73 -17.30 -16.41
C TYR A 4 -4.69 -16.63 -15.51
N VAL A 5 -4.47 -17.16 -14.29
CA VAL A 5 -3.46 -16.63 -13.35
C VAL A 5 -2.05 -16.75 -13.93
N ARG A 6 -1.73 -17.89 -14.56
CA ARG A 6 -0.45 -18.07 -15.26
C ARG A 6 -0.26 -17.07 -16.40
N GLY A 7 -1.31 -16.80 -17.17
CA GLY A 7 -1.29 -15.75 -18.19
C GLY A 7 -1.09 -14.36 -17.59
N LEU A 8 -1.71 -14.06 -16.44
CA LEU A 8 -1.47 -12.81 -15.71
C LEU A 8 -0.02 -12.69 -15.22
N LEU A 9 0.70 -13.80 -15.01
CA LEU A 9 2.13 -13.81 -14.66
C LEU A 9 3.05 -13.85 -15.90
N ALA A 10 2.49 -14.08 -17.09
CA ALA A 10 3.25 -14.23 -18.32
C ALA A 10 3.67 -12.89 -18.92
N ARG A 11 4.76 -12.92 -19.71
CA ARG A 11 5.24 -11.81 -20.53
C ARG A 11 4.41 -11.67 -21.82
N VAL A 12 3.14 -11.33 -21.66
CA VAL A 12 2.24 -10.97 -22.77
C VAL A 12 2.23 -9.46 -22.95
N ALA A 13 2.06 -8.99 -24.19
CA ALA A 13 2.09 -7.55 -24.50
C ALA A 13 0.97 -6.77 -23.80
N ARG A 14 -0.20 -7.39 -23.64
CA ARG A 14 -1.31 -6.89 -22.82
C ARG A 14 -2.09 -8.06 -22.23
N LYS A 15 -2.45 -7.98 -20.97
CA LYS A 15 -3.16 -8.99 -20.17
C LYS A 15 -4.67 -8.89 -20.38
N ASN A 16 -5.08 -8.79 -21.64
CA ASN A 16 -6.49 -8.83 -22.06
C ASN A 16 -6.97 -10.27 -22.32
N GLY A 17 -8.27 -10.46 -22.49
CA GLY A 17 -8.84 -11.82 -22.60
C GLY A 17 -8.31 -12.62 -23.79
N TRP A 18 -8.00 -11.96 -24.90
CA TRP A 18 -7.52 -12.61 -26.13
C TRP A 18 -6.08 -13.08 -26.01
N GLN A 19 -5.17 -12.17 -25.66
CA GLN A 19 -3.74 -12.46 -25.59
C GLN A 19 -3.41 -13.44 -24.46
N LEU A 20 -4.15 -13.38 -23.34
CA LEU A 20 -4.02 -14.39 -22.30
C LEU A 20 -4.46 -15.76 -22.81
N ALA A 21 -5.57 -15.84 -23.57
CA ALA A 21 -6.10 -17.10 -24.06
C ALA A 21 -5.16 -17.74 -25.10
N GLU A 22 -4.64 -16.92 -26.02
CA GLU A 22 -3.63 -17.32 -27.01
C GLU A 22 -2.36 -17.84 -26.33
N TRP A 23 -1.83 -17.11 -25.35
CA TRP A 23 -0.66 -17.55 -24.58
C TRP A 23 -0.90 -18.89 -23.87
N ALA A 24 -2.10 -19.10 -23.34
CA ALA A 24 -2.48 -20.34 -22.67
C ALA A 24 -2.88 -21.48 -23.65
N GLY A 25 -2.78 -21.28 -24.96
CA GLY A 25 -3.09 -22.28 -25.98
C GLY A 25 -4.59 -22.52 -26.22
N HIS A 26 -5.46 -21.60 -25.79
CA HIS A 26 -6.90 -21.66 -26.07
C HIS A 26 -7.21 -21.14 -27.48
N ARG A 27 -8.19 -21.76 -28.14
CA ARG A 27 -8.62 -21.35 -29.50
C ARG A 27 -9.36 -20.02 -29.55
N SER A 28 -9.95 -19.59 -28.42
CA SER A 28 -10.75 -18.37 -28.31
C SER A 28 -10.72 -17.86 -26.85
N PRO A 29 -11.06 -16.58 -26.60
CA PRO A 29 -11.12 -16.02 -25.24
C PRO A 29 -12.34 -16.50 -24.44
N ASP A 30 -13.24 -17.30 -25.03
CA ASP A 30 -14.55 -17.63 -24.43
C ASP A 30 -14.40 -18.34 -23.08
N GLY A 31 -13.38 -19.18 -22.93
CA GLY A 31 -13.08 -19.85 -21.66
C GLY A 31 -12.79 -18.86 -20.53
N PHE A 32 -12.02 -17.81 -20.82
CA PHE A 32 -11.69 -16.75 -19.86
C PHE A 32 -12.84 -15.77 -19.65
N GLN A 33 -13.60 -15.44 -20.70
CA GLN A 33 -14.82 -14.66 -20.56
C GLN A 33 -15.85 -15.39 -19.69
N ARG A 34 -16.01 -16.71 -19.85
CA ARG A 34 -16.87 -17.55 -19.01
C ARG A 34 -16.35 -17.61 -17.57
N LEU A 35 -15.04 -17.78 -17.38
CA LEU A 35 -14.41 -17.74 -16.05
C LEU A 35 -14.80 -16.47 -15.28
N LEU A 36 -14.66 -15.30 -15.92
CA LEU A 36 -14.91 -14.03 -15.28
C LEU A 36 -16.40 -13.67 -15.18
N ASN A 37 -17.25 -14.04 -16.14
CA ASN A 37 -18.61 -13.52 -16.21
C ASN A 37 -19.73 -14.47 -15.78
N SER A 38 -19.52 -15.80 -15.82
CA SER A 38 -20.64 -16.75 -15.67
C SER A 38 -20.31 -18.07 -14.97
N SER A 39 -19.05 -18.46 -14.86
CA SER A 39 -18.68 -19.67 -14.10
C SER A 39 -19.05 -19.54 -12.62
N VAL A 40 -19.22 -20.66 -11.92
CA VAL A 40 -19.61 -20.69 -10.50
C VAL A 40 -18.36 -20.82 -9.64
N TRP A 41 -17.95 -19.70 -9.03
CA TRP A 41 -16.93 -19.62 -7.98
C TRP A 41 -17.08 -18.29 -7.25
N ASP A 42 -16.65 -18.28 -5.99
CA ASP A 42 -16.76 -17.13 -5.11
C ASP A 42 -15.46 -16.31 -5.14
N ALA A 43 -15.56 -15.06 -5.58
CA ALA A 43 -14.41 -14.17 -5.61
C ALA A 43 -13.95 -13.74 -4.22
N ASP A 44 -14.87 -13.66 -3.26
CA ASP A 44 -14.58 -13.29 -1.88
C ASP A 44 -13.90 -14.42 -1.13
N ALA A 45 -14.29 -15.67 -1.37
CA ALA A 45 -13.55 -16.83 -0.87
C ALA A 45 -12.09 -16.83 -1.37
N VAL A 46 -11.87 -16.57 -2.67
CA VAL A 46 -10.50 -16.49 -3.22
C VAL A 46 -9.73 -15.28 -2.66
N ARG A 47 -10.39 -14.17 -2.35
CA ARG A 47 -9.75 -13.06 -1.63
C ARG A 47 -9.31 -13.50 -0.24
N ASP A 48 -10.16 -14.25 0.46
CA ASP A 48 -9.84 -14.75 1.80
C ASP A 48 -8.63 -15.71 1.75
N ASP A 49 -8.56 -16.60 0.75
CA ASP A 49 -7.39 -17.44 0.48
C ASP A 49 -6.13 -16.60 0.19
N VAL A 50 -6.24 -15.54 -0.62
CA VAL A 50 -5.12 -14.64 -0.93
C VAL A 50 -4.62 -13.95 0.34
N ARG A 51 -5.52 -13.50 1.20
CA ARG A 51 -5.15 -12.85 2.47
C ARG A 51 -4.42 -13.83 3.39
N GLU A 52 -4.92 -15.06 3.53
CA GLU A 52 -4.28 -16.10 4.33
C GLU A 52 -2.88 -16.43 3.80
N TYR A 53 -2.77 -16.66 2.49
CA TYR A 53 -1.49 -16.93 1.83
C TYR A 53 -0.48 -15.80 2.02
N VAL A 54 -0.92 -14.54 1.90
CA VAL A 54 -0.06 -13.37 2.12
C VAL A 54 0.40 -13.29 3.58
N ALA A 55 -0.47 -13.59 4.54
CA ALA A 55 -0.12 -13.60 5.96
C ALA A 55 0.95 -14.67 6.27
N GLU A 56 0.78 -15.87 5.73
CA GLU A 56 1.73 -16.98 5.89
C GLU A 56 3.13 -16.61 5.31
N VAL A 57 3.14 -16.03 4.11
CA VAL A 57 4.38 -15.69 3.39
C VAL A 57 5.13 -14.51 4.03
N LEU A 58 4.39 -13.47 4.45
CA LEU A 58 4.96 -12.21 4.93
C LEU A 58 5.17 -12.16 6.45
N GLY A 59 4.49 -13.02 7.20
CA GLY A 59 4.56 -13.10 8.66
C GLY A 59 3.84 -11.96 9.38
N ASP A 60 4.20 -11.78 10.66
CA ASP A 60 3.53 -10.90 11.61
C ASP A 60 4.13 -9.46 11.65
N ASP A 61 3.67 -8.65 12.62
CA ASP A 61 4.05 -7.24 12.85
C ASP A 61 3.84 -6.34 11.62
N GLY A 62 2.87 -6.69 10.77
CA GLY A 62 2.63 -5.95 9.55
C GLY A 62 1.81 -4.69 9.72
N VAL A 63 1.79 -3.91 8.64
CA VAL A 63 0.98 -2.71 8.48
C VAL A 63 -0.08 -2.98 7.42
N LEU A 64 -1.35 -2.78 7.77
CA LEU A 64 -2.46 -2.74 6.84
C LEU A 64 -2.57 -1.32 6.26
N ILE A 65 -2.44 -1.18 4.96
CA ILE A 65 -2.50 0.10 4.26
C ILE A 65 -3.81 0.18 3.47
N ILE A 66 -4.56 1.27 3.64
CA ILE A 66 -5.76 1.56 2.85
C ILE A 66 -5.47 2.70 1.86
N ASP A 67 -5.83 2.47 0.60
CA ASP A 67 -5.74 3.45 -0.48
C ASP A 67 -6.76 3.13 -1.58
N ASP A 68 -6.99 4.05 -2.50
CA ASP A 68 -7.75 3.78 -3.71
C ASP A 68 -6.98 4.07 -4.99
N THR A 69 -7.33 3.34 -6.05
CA THR A 69 -6.77 3.57 -7.38
C THR A 69 -7.85 3.53 -8.44
N GLY A 70 -7.70 4.37 -9.46
CA GLY A 70 -8.64 4.47 -10.56
C GLY A 70 -8.17 3.77 -11.81
N PHE A 71 -9.15 3.23 -12.55
CA PHE A 71 -9.00 2.49 -13.81
C PHE A 71 -9.73 3.26 -14.91
N ILE A 72 -8.97 3.85 -15.84
CA ILE A 72 -9.55 4.64 -16.94
C ILE A 72 -10.41 3.74 -17.83
N LYS A 73 -11.61 4.19 -18.18
CA LYS A 73 -12.55 3.47 -19.02
C LYS A 73 -13.16 4.38 -20.08
N LYS A 74 -13.54 3.78 -21.21
CA LYS A 74 -14.31 4.44 -22.27
C LYS A 74 -15.77 3.96 -22.19
N GLY A 75 -16.71 4.87 -22.38
CA GLY A 75 -18.15 4.59 -22.32
C GLY A 75 -18.73 4.58 -20.90
N ILE A 76 -20.01 4.20 -20.79
CA ILE A 76 -20.83 4.35 -19.58
C ILE A 76 -21.37 3.03 -19.00
N THR A 77 -21.05 1.89 -19.61
CA THR A 77 -21.72 0.60 -19.33
C THR A 77 -20.98 -0.29 -18.33
N SER A 78 -19.70 -0.04 -18.04
CA SER A 78 -18.94 -0.81 -17.05
C SER A 78 -19.35 -0.43 -15.63
N ALA A 79 -19.62 -1.42 -14.78
CA ALA A 79 -20.05 -1.22 -13.39
C ALA A 79 -19.19 -0.18 -12.65
N GLY A 80 -19.81 0.84 -12.05
CA GLY A 80 -19.09 1.87 -11.28
C GLY A 80 -18.33 2.91 -12.11
N VAL A 81 -18.38 2.86 -13.45
CA VAL A 81 -17.73 3.86 -14.29
C VAL A 81 -18.42 5.23 -14.20
N GLY A 82 -17.64 6.28 -14.01
CA GLY A 82 -18.13 7.66 -14.05
C GLY A 82 -17.00 8.67 -13.99
N ARG A 83 -17.35 9.95 -14.13
CA ARG A 83 -16.40 11.05 -13.95
C ARG A 83 -16.03 11.17 -12.48
N GLN A 84 -14.80 10.77 -12.15
CA GLN A 84 -14.29 10.72 -10.78
C GLN A 84 -12.86 11.24 -10.77
N TYR A 85 -12.45 11.87 -9.66
CA TYR A 85 -11.04 12.14 -9.46
C TYR A 85 -10.30 10.81 -9.32
N THR A 86 -9.21 10.65 -10.07
CA THR A 86 -8.34 9.48 -9.98
C THR A 86 -6.89 9.94 -9.91
N GLY A 87 -6.16 9.40 -8.94
CA GLY A 87 -4.72 9.63 -8.82
C GLY A 87 -3.96 9.22 -10.09
N THR A 88 -4.45 8.21 -10.82
CA THR A 88 -3.82 7.70 -12.06
C THR A 88 -3.71 8.77 -13.15
N SER A 89 -4.68 9.68 -13.28
CA SER A 89 -4.64 10.76 -14.28
C SER A 89 -4.44 12.16 -13.69
N GLY A 90 -4.36 12.27 -12.36
CA GLY A 90 -4.23 13.55 -11.63
C GLY A 90 -5.41 14.51 -11.82
N LYS A 91 -6.53 14.04 -12.36
CA LYS A 91 -7.68 14.86 -12.77
C LYS A 91 -8.98 14.07 -12.68
N ILE A 92 -10.10 14.77 -12.85
CA ILE A 92 -11.40 14.13 -13.04
C ILE A 92 -11.45 13.50 -14.43
N ASP A 93 -11.58 12.18 -14.46
CA ASP A 93 -11.68 11.40 -15.70
C ASP A 93 -12.75 10.32 -15.59
N ASN A 94 -13.17 9.77 -16.73
CA ASN A 94 -14.11 8.66 -16.76
C ASN A 94 -13.41 7.36 -16.37
N CYS A 95 -13.64 6.91 -15.14
CA CYS A 95 -12.95 5.77 -14.57
C CYS A 95 -13.84 4.98 -13.62
N GLN A 96 -13.41 3.75 -13.34
CA GLN A 96 -13.81 2.99 -12.16
C GLN A 96 -12.81 3.29 -11.04
N VAL A 97 -13.24 3.25 -9.78
CA VAL A 97 -12.33 3.41 -8.63
C VAL A 97 -12.49 2.20 -7.72
N GLY A 98 -11.37 1.55 -7.40
CA GLY A 98 -11.32 0.48 -6.41
C GLY A 98 -10.64 0.99 -5.14
N VAL A 99 -11.23 0.70 -3.98
CA VAL A 99 -10.59 0.81 -2.67
C VAL A 99 -9.86 -0.50 -2.41
N PHE A 100 -8.62 -0.43 -1.96
CA PHE A 100 -7.75 -1.59 -1.75
C PHE A 100 -7.14 -1.57 -0.36
N ALA A 101 -6.88 -2.78 0.16
CA ALA A 101 -6.03 -2.97 1.32
C ALA A 101 -4.76 -3.70 0.88
N ALA A 102 -3.61 -3.20 1.31
CA ALA A 102 -2.33 -3.89 1.20
C ALA A 102 -1.84 -4.30 2.59
N TYR A 103 -1.16 -5.43 2.67
CA TYR A 103 -0.45 -5.86 3.87
C TYR A 103 1.05 -5.81 3.59
N ALA A 104 1.81 -5.16 4.48
CA ALA A 104 3.24 -4.99 4.33
C ALA A 104 3.99 -5.34 5.63
N THR A 105 5.07 -6.10 5.49
CA THR A 105 6.03 -6.42 6.55
C THR A 105 7.45 -6.11 6.07
N SER A 106 8.46 -6.45 6.86
CA SER A 106 9.85 -6.41 6.41
C SER A 106 10.16 -7.41 5.28
N ARG A 107 9.37 -8.48 5.13
CA ARG A 107 9.55 -9.53 4.10
C ARG A 107 8.97 -9.14 2.74
N GLY A 108 8.04 -8.19 2.70
CA GLY A 108 7.39 -7.81 1.45
C GLY A 108 6.05 -7.11 1.64
N ARG A 109 5.32 -6.98 0.54
CA ARG A 109 4.01 -6.33 0.50
C ARG A 109 3.13 -6.94 -0.58
N ALA A 110 1.84 -7.03 -0.33
CA ALA A 110 0.86 -7.51 -1.30
C ALA A 110 -0.54 -6.93 -1.04
N LEU A 111 -1.38 -6.89 -2.08
CA LEU A 111 -2.79 -6.56 -1.96
C LEU A 111 -3.55 -7.73 -1.33
N VAL A 112 -4.36 -7.45 -0.31
CA VAL A 112 -5.11 -8.46 0.46
C VAL A 112 -6.62 -8.27 0.42
N ASP A 113 -7.11 -7.08 0.07
CA ASP A 113 -8.55 -6.82 -0.05
C ASP A 113 -8.84 -5.74 -1.12
N ARG A 114 -10.10 -5.71 -1.60
CA ARG A 114 -10.60 -4.90 -2.71
C ARG A 114 -12.10 -4.69 -2.62
N GLU A 115 -12.53 -3.46 -2.90
CA GLU A 115 -13.93 -3.07 -3.06
C GLU A 115 -14.12 -2.10 -4.22
N LEU A 116 -15.14 -2.34 -5.05
CA LEU A 116 -15.51 -1.39 -6.11
C LEU A 116 -16.36 -0.26 -5.53
N TYR A 117 -15.91 0.97 -5.72
CA TYR A 117 -16.71 2.14 -5.40
C TYR A 117 -17.75 2.39 -6.49
N LEU A 118 -19.03 2.44 -6.09
CA LEU A 118 -20.16 2.76 -6.96
C LEU A 118 -20.65 4.18 -6.66
N PRO A 119 -20.51 5.13 -7.59
CA PRO A 119 -21.05 6.48 -7.42
C PRO A 119 -22.57 6.47 -7.20
N LYS A 120 -23.12 7.51 -6.55
CA LYS A 120 -24.58 7.68 -6.40
C LYS A 120 -25.35 7.61 -7.73
N ALA A 121 -24.75 8.09 -8.81
CA ALA A 121 -25.32 8.01 -10.16
C ALA A 121 -25.46 6.57 -10.70
N TRP A 122 -24.76 5.59 -10.11
CA TRP A 122 -24.98 4.16 -10.38
C TRP A 122 -26.06 3.59 -9.48
N THR A 123 -25.93 3.77 -8.17
CA THR A 123 -26.87 3.18 -7.21
C THR A 123 -28.27 3.83 -7.25
N GLY A 124 -28.40 5.03 -7.83
CA GLY A 124 -29.70 5.65 -8.15
C GLY A 124 -30.36 5.12 -9.42
N ASP A 125 -29.66 4.36 -10.26
CA ASP A 125 -30.14 3.82 -11.54
C ASP A 125 -30.13 2.29 -11.52
N ARG A 126 -31.25 1.71 -11.09
CA ARG A 126 -31.37 0.25 -10.89
C ARG A 126 -31.36 -0.53 -12.20
N GLU A 127 -31.87 0.02 -13.29
CA GLU A 127 -31.81 -0.62 -14.60
C GLU A 127 -30.37 -0.74 -15.07
N ARG A 128 -29.58 0.33 -14.94
CA ARG A 128 -28.15 0.32 -15.26
C ARG A 128 -27.36 -0.63 -14.37
N CYS A 129 -27.65 -0.66 -13.06
CA CYS A 129 -27.08 -1.64 -12.13
C CYS A 129 -27.32 -3.08 -12.60
N ARG A 130 -28.58 -3.44 -12.87
CA ARG A 130 -28.98 -4.79 -13.32
C ARG A 130 -28.36 -5.16 -14.67
N ALA A 131 -28.25 -4.21 -15.60
CA ALA A 131 -27.56 -4.41 -16.88
C ALA A 131 -26.07 -4.78 -16.68
N ALA A 132 -25.40 -4.15 -15.70
CA ALA A 132 -24.02 -4.45 -15.32
C ALA A 132 -23.89 -5.59 -14.29
N LYS A 133 -25.00 -6.25 -13.91
CA LYS A 133 -25.05 -7.33 -12.91
C LYS A 133 -24.59 -6.91 -11.50
N VAL A 134 -24.83 -5.65 -11.14
CA VAL A 134 -24.72 -5.18 -9.74
C VAL A 134 -25.91 -5.77 -8.96
N PRO A 135 -25.70 -6.37 -7.76
CA PRO A 135 -26.78 -6.87 -6.92
C PRO A 135 -27.79 -5.78 -6.54
N ASP A 136 -29.06 -6.15 -6.37
CA ASP A 136 -30.12 -5.19 -6.06
C ASP A 136 -29.95 -4.62 -4.63
N GLU A 137 -29.41 -5.42 -3.72
CA GLU A 137 -29.09 -5.06 -2.32
C GLU A 137 -27.89 -4.12 -2.22
N ARG A 138 -27.14 -3.91 -3.32
CA ARG A 138 -25.99 -3.00 -3.32
C ARG A 138 -26.48 -1.55 -3.30
N GLU A 139 -26.38 -0.94 -2.13
CA GLU A 139 -26.64 0.48 -1.91
C GLU A 139 -25.38 1.34 -2.07
N PHE A 140 -25.57 2.67 -2.00
CA PHE A 140 -24.45 3.60 -2.00
C PHE A 140 -23.63 3.43 -0.72
N ALA A 141 -22.32 3.27 -0.88
CA ALA A 141 -21.35 3.33 0.21
C ALA A 141 -20.23 4.29 -0.18
N THR A 142 -19.87 5.17 0.74
CA THR A 142 -18.68 6.03 0.63
C THR A 142 -17.42 5.19 0.64
N LYS A 143 -16.31 5.72 0.09
CA LYS A 143 -15.01 5.04 0.17
C LYS A 143 -14.59 4.76 1.62
N GLY A 144 -14.89 5.68 2.55
CA GLY A 144 -14.65 5.48 3.98
C GLY A 144 -15.46 4.33 4.57
N GLU A 145 -16.72 4.13 4.16
CA GLU A 145 -17.51 2.95 4.56
C GLU A 145 -16.93 1.65 4.00
N LEU A 146 -16.47 1.64 2.75
CA LEU A 146 -15.79 0.48 2.16
C LEU A 146 -14.49 0.16 2.90
N ALA A 147 -13.65 1.16 3.14
CA ALA A 147 -12.42 1.02 3.91
C ALA A 147 -12.66 0.45 5.31
N ARG A 148 -13.65 0.97 6.03
CA ARG A 148 -14.05 0.46 7.35
C ARG A 148 -14.47 -1.00 7.30
N ALA A 149 -15.31 -1.38 6.34
CA ALA A 149 -15.73 -2.77 6.16
C ALA A 149 -14.53 -3.70 5.84
N MET A 150 -13.59 -3.26 5.00
CA MET A 150 -12.38 -4.01 4.67
C MET A 150 -11.47 -4.18 5.88
N VAL A 151 -11.25 -3.13 6.68
CA VAL A 151 -10.46 -3.22 7.92
C VAL A 151 -11.10 -4.19 8.91
N THR A 152 -12.40 -4.03 9.20
CA THR A 152 -13.12 -4.91 10.13
C THR A 152 -13.02 -6.36 9.68
N ARG A 153 -13.28 -6.65 8.41
CA ARG A 153 -13.20 -8.01 7.86
C ARG A 153 -11.79 -8.59 7.91
N THR A 154 -10.78 -7.76 7.61
CA THR A 154 -9.38 -8.21 7.57
C THR A 154 -8.85 -8.54 8.95
N LEU A 155 -9.15 -7.73 9.95
CA LEU A 155 -8.77 -7.98 11.34
C LEU A 155 -9.57 -9.14 11.95
N ALA A 156 -10.87 -9.23 11.68
CA ALA A 156 -11.71 -10.35 12.12
C ALA A 156 -11.26 -11.70 11.54
N ALA A 157 -10.64 -11.69 10.35
CA ALA A 157 -10.04 -12.87 9.75
C ALA A 157 -8.65 -13.24 10.31
N GLY A 158 -8.15 -12.51 11.31
CA GLY A 158 -6.89 -12.80 11.98
C GLY A 158 -5.64 -12.35 11.22
N LEU A 159 -5.74 -11.42 10.27
CA LEU A 159 -4.53 -10.85 9.65
C LEU A 159 -3.67 -10.17 10.73
N PRO A 160 -2.37 -10.50 10.87
CA PRO A 160 -1.51 -10.04 11.96
C PRO A 160 -1.00 -8.59 11.78
N ALA A 161 -1.92 -7.68 11.46
CA ALA A 161 -1.65 -6.26 11.32
C ALA A 161 -1.62 -5.58 12.68
N ARG A 162 -0.44 -5.07 13.07
CA ARG A 162 -0.27 -4.27 14.28
C ARG A 162 -0.62 -2.80 14.07
N TRP A 163 -0.52 -2.35 12.82
CA TRP A 163 -0.73 -0.96 12.43
C TRP A 163 -1.68 -0.84 11.26
N VAL A 164 -2.47 0.22 11.24
CA VAL A 164 -3.21 0.67 10.06
C VAL A 164 -2.70 2.05 9.61
N THR A 165 -2.50 2.22 8.31
CA THR A 165 -2.17 3.53 7.73
C THR A 165 -3.01 3.82 6.49
N ALA A 166 -3.27 5.10 6.25
CA ALA A 166 -4.06 5.59 5.13
C ALA A 166 -3.69 7.05 4.82
N ASP A 167 -4.10 7.54 3.64
CA ASP A 167 -3.93 8.95 3.25
C ASP A 167 -4.90 9.88 3.98
N GLU A 168 -4.82 11.17 3.64
CA GLU A 168 -5.64 12.24 4.19
C GLU A 168 -7.14 12.09 3.92
N ALA A 169 -7.56 11.43 2.83
CA ALA A 169 -8.97 11.24 2.50
C ALA A 169 -9.65 10.32 3.52
N TYR A 170 -8.97 9.25 3.93
CA TYR A 170 -9.45 8.35 4.99
C TYR A 170 -9.09 8.88 6.37
N GLY A 171 -7.88 9.41 6.53
CA GLY A 171 -7.35 9.83 7.81
C GLY A 171 -8.04 11.04 8.40
N GLN A 172 -8.69 11.90 7.60
CA GLN A 172 -9.53 12.99 8.10
C GLN A 172 -10.90 12.51 8.63
N ASP A 173 -11.39 11.35 8.18
CA ASP A 173 -12.66 10.79 8.64
C ASP A 173 -12.55 10.31 10.10
N TRP A 174 -13.28 10.98 10.99
CA TRP A 174 -13.29 10.62 12.40
C TRP A 174 -13.89 9.23 12.64
N LYS A 175 -14.83 8.78 11.80
CA LYS A 175 -15.45 7.46 11.94
C LYS A 175 -14.46 6.36 11.59
N PHE A 176 -13.57 6.62 10.64
CA PHE A 176 -12.49 5.70 10.30
C PHE A 176 -11.52 5.56 11.48
N ARG A 177 -11.00 6.67 12.01
CA ARG A 177 -10.10 6.64 13.18
C ARG A 177 -10.76 6.00 14.40
N ARG A 178 -12.03 6.33 14.67
CA ARG A 178 -12.76 5.77 15.81
C ARG A 178 -12.93 4.25 15.71
N LEU A 179 -13.22 3.73 14.52
CA LEU A 179 -13.28 2.28 14.32
C LEU A 179 -11.95 1.61 14.65
N LEU A 180 -10.82 2.20 14.27
CA LEU A 180 -9.50 1.63 14.57
C LEU A 180 -9.23 1.57 16.08
N GLU A 181 -9.62 2.60 16.81
CA GLU A 181 -9.55 2.61 18.28
C GLU A 181 -10.49 1.55 18.90
N GLU A 182 -11.71 1.39 18.38
CA GLU A 182 -12.68 0.39 18.87
C GLU A 182 -12.23 -1.05 18.58
N LEU A 183 -11.44 -1.26 17.53
CA LEU A 183 -10.81 -2.53 17.20
C LEU A 183 -9.45 -2.73 17.91
N ASP A 184 -9.06 -1.80 18.78
CA ASP A 184 -7.80 -1.81 19.54
C ASP A 184 -6.55 -2.02 18.66
N VAL A 185 -6.57 -1.46 17.44
CA VAL A 185 -5.45 -1.54 16.49
C VAL A 185 -4.73 -0.20 16.40
N GLY A 186 -3.39 -0.26 16.46
CA GLY A 186 -2.57 0.93 16.30
C GLY A 186 -2.78 1.57 14.92
N TYR A 187 -2.74 2.88 14.82
CA TYR A 187 -2.80 3.57 13.53
C TYR A 187 -1.85 4.74 13.44
N VAL A 188 -1.40 5.02 12.21
CA VAL A 188 -0.80 6.30 11.83
C VAL A 188 -1.36 6.70 10.48
N VAL A 189 -2.24 7.71 10.47
CA VAL A 189 -2.97 8.14 9.26
C VAL A 189 -2.62 9.58 8.93
N ALA A 190 -2.42 9.87 7.65
CA ALA A 190 -2.20 11.25 7.21
C ALA A 190 -3.48 12.07 7.38
N VAL A 191 -3.34 13.36 7.67
CA VAL A 191 -4.47 14.30 7.80
C VAL A 191 -4.13 15.62 7.13
N PRO A 192 -5.13 16.35 6.59
CA PRO A 192 -4.87 17.65 5.99
C PRO A 192 -4.37 18.64 7.04
N LYS A 193 -3.59 19.65 6.64
CA LYS A 193 -3.09 20.69 7.55
C LYS A 193 -4.19 21.44 8.33
N SER A 194 -5.40 21.50 7.77
CA SER A 194 -6.58 22.11 8.40
C SER A 194 -7.32 21.18 9.36
N GLN A 195 -6.81 19.96 9.59
CA GLN A 195 -7.43 19.00 10.48
C GLN A 195 -7.51 19.58 11.89
N GLN A 196 -8.70 19.50 12.47
CA GLN A 196 -8.95 20.00 13.81
C GLN A 196 -8.53 18.97 14.87
N VAL A 197 -7.81 19.46 15.87
CA VAL A 197 -7.54 18.80 17.15
C VAL A 197 -8.52 19.37 18.16
N LYS A 198 -9.36 18.50 18.73
CA LYS A 198 -10.41 18.89 19.68
C LYS A 198 -9.96 18.53 21.10
N SER A 199 -10.08 19.46 22.03
CA SER A 199 -9.97 19.19 23.47
C SER A 199 -11.14 19.81 24.22
N LEU A 200 -11.25 19.55 25.52
CA LEU A 200 -12.24 20.19 26.39
C LEU A 200 -12.06 21.72 26.48
N THR A 201 -10.87 22.23 26.17
CA THR A 201 -10.52 23.64 26.29
C THR A 201 -10.56 24.41 24.96
N GLY A 202 -10.80 23.72 23.83
CA GLY A 202 -10.91 24.39 22.55
C GLY A 202 -10.68 23.51 21.32
N PHE A 203 -10.55 24.19 20.18
CA PHE A 203 -10.33 23.60 18.87
C PHE A 203 -9.15 24.32 18.22
N TRP A 204 -8.14 23.56 17.78
CA TRP A 204 -6.99 24.09 17.06
C TRP A 204 -6.79 23.34 15.76
N ARG A 205 -6.16 24.00 14.78
CA ARG A 205 -5.67 23.28 13.61
C ARG A 205 -4.33 22.62 13.92
N ILE A 206 -4.10 21.46 13.31
CA ILE A 206 -2.85 20.72 13.51
C ILE A 206 -1.61 21.52 13.08
N ASP A 207 -1.70 22.32 12.01
CA ASP A 207 -0.59 23.15 11.55
C ASP A 207 -0.24 24.29 12.54
N GLU A 208 -1.24 24.93 13.13
CA GLU A 208 -1.05 25.96 14.16
C GLU A 208 -0.41 25.41 15.44
N LEU A 209 -0.75 24.18 15.83
CA LEU A 209 -0.13 23.51 16.98
C LEU A 209 1.33 23.15 16.69
N ILE A 210 1.60 22.57 15.52
CA ILE A 210 2.95 22.17 15.13
C ILE A 210 3.86 23.37 14.88
N ALA A 211 3.32 24.50 14.40
CA ALA A 211 4.09 25.74 14.23
C ALA A 211 4.67 26.28 15.55
N GLN A 212 4.07 25.92 16.69
CA GLN A 212 4.54 26.29 18.03
C GLN A 212 5.50 25.26 18.64
N ALA A 213 5.78 24.15 17.94
CA ALA A 213 6.68 23.13 18.45
C ALA A 213 8.10 23.69 18.58
N PRO A 214 8.76 23.52 19.75
CA PRO A 214 10.13 23.98 19.94
C PRO A 214 11.09 23.21 19.03
N GLN A 215 12.27 23.78 18.77
CA GLN A 215 13.21 23.21 17.78
C GLN A 215 13.69 21.80 18.17
N ASP A 216 13.82 21.52 19.46
CA ASP A 216 14.21 20.22 20.01
C ASP A 216 13.10 19.16 19.94
N ALA A 217 11.85 19.55 19.69
CA ALA A 217 10.77 18.62 19.37
C ALA A 217 10.93 17.98 17.98
N TRP A 218 11.78 18.54 17.11
CA TRP A 218 12.07 18.02 15.78
C TRP A 218 13.26 17.08 15.80
N GLN A 219 13.04 15.83 15.44
CA GLN A 219 14.05 14.78 15.37
C GLN A 219 14.24 14.29 13.94
N ARG A 220 15.49 14.13 13.50
CA ARG A 220 15.79 13.58 12.18
C ARG A 220 15.72 12.06 12.23
N LEU A 221 14.72 11.49 11.56
CA LEU A 221 14.44 10.06 11.58
C LEU A 221 14.21 9.52 10.17
N SER A 222 14.57 8.24 9.96
CA SER A 222 14.23 7.54 8.73
C SER A 222 12.86 6.87 8.85
N CYS A 223 12.01 7.06 7.85
CA CYS A 223 10.73 6.36 7.72
C CYS A 223 10.85 5.12 6.81
N GLY A 224 12.01 4.44 6.88
CA GLY A 224 12.33 3.27 6.07
C GLY A 224 13.06 3.59 4.76
N ASN A 225 13.49 2.53 4.09
CA ASN A 225 14.25 2.61 2.85
C ASN A 225 13.37 2.97 1.66
N GLY A 226 13.90 3.76 0.73
CA GLY A 226 13.34 3.98 -0.60
C GLY A 226 14.35 3.58 -1.68
N ALA A 227 14.00 3.78 -2.95
CA ALA A 227 14.83 3.39 -4.10
C ALA A 227 16.25 4.00 -4.11
N LYS A 228 16.47 5.13 -3.41
CA LYS A 228 17.76 5.85 -3.31
C LYS A 228 18.41 5.73 -1.92
N GLY A 229 17.98 4.79 -1.09
CA GLY A 229 18.44 4.62 0.29
C GLY A 229 17.42 5.10 1.34
N PRO A 230 17.86 5.29 2.61
CA PRO A 230 16.97 5.68 3.70
C PRO A 230 16.21 6.97 3.41
N ARG A 231 14.89 6.96 3.57
CA ARG A 231 14.06 8.16 3.44
C ARG A 231 14.09 8.91 4.77
N VAL A 232 14.92 9.94 4.84
CA VAL A 232 15.17 10.73 6.05
C VAL A 232 14.39 12.04 6.01
N TYR A 233 13.66 12.31 7.09
CA TYR A 233 12.87 13.52 7.28
C TYR A 233 13.08 14.07 8.70
N ASP A 234 12.74 15.34 8.90
CA ASP A 234 12.61 15.88 10.24
C ASP A 234 11.16 15.64 10.71
N TRP A 235 11.01 15.04 11.89
CA TRP A 235 9.74 14.68 12.49
C TRP A 235 9.53 15.39 13.81
N ALA A 236 8.36 16.01 13.99
CA ALA A 236 7.86 16.42 15.29
C ALA A 236 6.76 15.47 15.73
N SER A 237 6.68 15.19 17.03
CA SER A 237 5.60 14.40 17.61
C SER A 237 5.21 14.94 18.98
N ALA A 238 3.92 14.88 19.29
CA ALA A 238 3.41 15.21 20.62
C ALA A 238 2.25 14.28 20.98
N ARG A 239 2.15 13.94 22.26
CA ARG A 239 1.01 13.18 22.80
C ARG A 239 -0.18 14.13 22.95
N LEU A 240 -1.35 13.67 22.54
CA LEU A 240 -2.61 14.33 22.82
C LEU A 240 -3.10 13.93 24.22
N PRO A 241 -3.79 14.82 24.94
CA PRO A 241 -4.43 14.47 26.22
C PRO A 241 -5.40 13.30 26.05
N SER A 242 -5.53 12.47 27.08
CA SER A 242 -6.58 11.45 27.13
C SER A 242 -7.96 12.10 27.14
N ILE A 243 -8.92 11.42 26.54
CA ILE A 243 -10.32 11.82 26.51
C ILE A 243 -11.05 10.88 27.47
N ALA A 244 -11.33 11.34 28.68
CA ALA A 244 -11.92 10.53 29.75
C ALA A 244 -13.20 9.77 29.33
N LEU A 245 -14.00 10.35 28.42
CA LEU A 245 -15.21 9.72 27.87
C LEU A 245 -14.92 8.40 27.12
N PHE A 246 -13.74 8.27 26.52
CA PHE A 246 -13.36 7.14 25.67
C PHE A 246 -12.29 6.25 26.28
N ASP A 247 -11.42 6.81 27.12
CA ASP A 247 -10.15 6.17 27.48
C ASP A 247 -10.16 5.55 28.89
N GLY A 248 -11.17 5.84 29.72
CA GLY A 248 -11.19 5.43 31.13
C GLY A 248 -10.02 6.03 31.94
N ASP A 249 -9.79 5.49 33.14
CA ASP A 249 -8.72 5.99 34.04
C ASP A 249 -7.31 5.45 33.68
N GLU A 250 -7.22 4.27 33.06
CA GLU A 250 -5.94 3.63 32.69
C GLU A 250 -5.93 3.25 31.19
N SER A 251 -5.67 4.23 30.32
CA SER A 251 -5.59 3.97 28.89
C SER A 251 -4.31 3.19 28.54
N ALA A 252 -4.49 1.99 27.97
CA ALA A 252 -3.40 1.18 27.40
C ALA A 252 -2.76 1.82 26.15
N HIS A 253 -3.36 2.90 25.63
CA HIS A 253 -2.94 3.57 24.41
C HIS A 253 -2.82 5.09 24.59
N HIS A 254 -2.03 5.71 23.71
CA HIS A 254 -1.90 7.15 23.58
C HIS A 254 -2.31 7.60 22.19
N ARG A 255 -2.98 8.75 22.11
CA ARG A 255 -3.17 9.48 20.86
C ARG A 255 -2.01 10.44 20.64
N TRP A 256 -1.61 10.63 19.39
CA TRP A 256 -0.49 11.49 19.01
C TRP A 256 -0.85 12.38 17.83
N VAL A 257 -0.18 13.52 17.76
CA VAL A 257 0.01 14.31 16.55
C VAL A 257 1.44 14.14 16.07
N LEU A 258 1.63 14.02 14.77
CA LEU A 258 2.95 14.06 14.15
C LEU A 258 2.97 15.03 13.00
N ALA A 259 4.14 15.60 12.74
CA ALA A 259 4.44 16.34 11.54
C ALA A 259 5.76 15.85 10.95
N ARG A 260 5.79 15.76 9.62
CA ARG A 260 6.97 15.39 8.85
C ARG A 260 7.27 16.50 7.86
N ARG A 261 8.47 17.07 7.92
CA ARG A 261 8.94 18.03 6.91
C ARG A 261 10.14 17.50 6.14
N SER A 262 10.26 17.92 4.89
CA SER A 262 11.44 17.62 4.07
C SER A 262 12.68 18.32 4.62
N VAL A 263 13.81 17.61 4.64
CA VAL A 263 15.11 18.18 5.02
C VAL A 263 15.55 19.26 4.03
N ALA A 264 15.27 19.07 2.74
CA ALA A 264 15.64 20.01 1.69
C ALA A 264 14.62 21.14 1.51
N ARG A 265 13.35 20.89 1.86
CA ARG A 265 12.21 21.81 1.67
C ARG A 265 11.32 21.84 2.92
N PRO A 266 11.74 22.49 4.01
CA PRO A 266 11.05 22.45 5.31
C PRO A 266 9.59 22.95 5.26
N GLU A 267 9.23 23.75 4.26
CA GLU A 267 7.87 24.22 3.99
C GLU A 267 6.91 23.09 3.56
N GLU A 268 7.44 21.99 3.01
CA GLU A 268 6.65 20.80 2.65
C GLU A 268 6.44 19.93 3.88
N THR A 269 5.43 20.29 4.68
CA THR A 269 5.06 19.55 5.90
C THR A 269 3.79 18.71 5.68
N ALA A 270 3.88 17.43 6.00
CA ALA A 270 2.75 16.51 6.11
C ALA A 270 2.39 16.28 7.58
N TYR A 271 1.11 16.04 7.86
CA TYR A 271 0.59 15.91 9.22
C TYR A 271 -0.09 14.56 9.41
N TYR A 272 -0.04 14.04 10.63
CA TYR A 272 -0.58 12.72 10.95
C TYR A 272 -1.26 12.72 12.32
N PHE A 273 -2.29 11.89 12.45
CA PHE A 273 -2.75 11.41 13.75
C PHE A 273 -2.28 9.98 13.95
N ALA A 274 -1.99 9.63 15.21
CA ALA A 274 -1.74 8.25 15.59
C ALA A 274 -2.47 7.86 16.87
N TYR A 275 -2.70 6.56 17.01
CA TYR A 275 -3.16 5.87 18.21
C TYR A 275 -2.27 4.64 18.37
N ALA A 276 -1.67 4.47 19.54
CA ALA A 276 -0.64 3.46 19.73
C ALA A 276 -0.52 3.04 21.20
N PRO A 277 -0.10 1.79 21.48
CA PRO A 277 0.17 1.34 22.85
C PRO A 277 1.10 2.30 23.61
N THR A 278 0.97 2.37 24.93
CA THR A 278 1.80 3.27 25.76
C THR A 278 3.32 2.99 25.68
N SER A 279 3.71 1.77 25.33
CA SER A 279 5.11 1.36 25.11
C SER A 279 5.69 1.80 23.76
N THR A 280 4.87 2.32 22.84
CA THR A 280 5.31 2.71 21.49
C THR A 280 6.27 3.89 21.50
N THR A 281 7.34 3.77 20.71
CA THR A 281 8.32 4.84 20.49
C THR A 281 7.95 5.73 19.30
N VAL A 282 8.51 6.93 19.23
CA VAL A 282 8.34 7.81 18.05
C VAL A 282 8.88 7.13 16.78
N ALA A 283 9.96 6.35 16.89
CA ALA A 283 10.52 5.60 15.76
C ALA A 283 9.53 4.57 15.19
N ASP A 284 8.72 3.92 16.04
CA ASP A 284 7.67 2.99 15.60
C ASP A 284 6.58 3.71 14.81
N LEU A 285 6.14 4.89 15.30
CA LEU A 285 5.15 5.72 14.60
C LEU A 285 5.68 6.19 13.23
N VAL A 286 6.94 6.61 13.17
CA VAL A 286 7.61 7.04 11.94
C VAL A 286 7.76 5.88 10.95
N ARG A 287 8.08 4.67 11.45
CA ARG A 287 8.11 3.45 10.64
C ARG A 287 6.73 3.16 10.03
N ALA A 288 5.69 3.13 10.85
CA ALA A 288 4.32 2.87 10.41
C ALA A 288 3.84 3.90 9.37
N ALA A 289 4.09 5.21 9.60
CA ALA A 289 3.79 6.27 8.64
C ALA A 289 4.56 6.09 7.32
N GLY A 290 5.83 5.68 7.40
CA GLY A 290 6.68 5.41 6.25
C GLY A 290 6.18 4.29 5.35
N THR A 291 5.50 3.29 5.93
CA THR A 291 4.98 2.13 5.19
C THR A 291 3.83 2.49 4.24
N ARG A 292 3.17 3.66 4.39
CA ARG A 292 2.07 4.09 3.51
C ARG A 292 2.41 4.11 2.02
N TRP A 293 3.68 4.38 1.66
CA TRP A 293 4.13 4.38 0.26
C TRP A 293 4.08 2.98 -0.39
N THR A 294 4.14 1.90 0.39
CA THR A 294 4.23 0.54 -0.14
C THR A 294 3.00 0.10 -0.94
N ILE A 295 1.82 0.68 -0.68
CA ILE A 295 0.62 0.39 -1.49
C ILE A 295 0.73 0.96 -2.90
N GLU A 296 1.43 2.08 -3.10
CA GLU A 296 1.69 2.62 -4.44
C GLU A 296 2.59 1.68 -5.22
N GLU A 297 3.60 1.09 -4.57
CA GLU A 297 4.42 0.03 -5.16
C GLU A 297 3.59 -1.22 -5.48
N CYS A 298 2.66 -1.62 -4.60
CA CYS A 298 1.73 -2.72 -4.86
C CYS A 298 0.88 -2.43 -6.10
N PHE A 299 0.35 -1.21 -6.25
CA PHE A 299 -0.40 -0.83 -7.44
C PHE A 299 0.46 -0.84 -8.70
N GLN A 300 1.68 -0.31 -8.65
CA GLN A 300 2.61 -0.32 -9.78
C GLN A 300 2.93 -1.76 -10.20
N ALA A 301 3.31 -2.63 -9.25
CA ALA A 301 3.61 -4.03 -9.51
C ALA A 301 2.38 -4.78 -10.02
N ALA A 302 1.21 -4.63 -9.40
CA ALA A 302 0.01 -5.33 -9.80
C ALA A 302 -0.50 -4.87 -11.18
N LYS A 303 -0.37 -3.59 -11.53
CA LYS A 303 -0.71 -3.08 -12.88
C LYS A 303 0.28 -3.59 -13.93
N ASN A 304 1.57 -3.33 -13.74
CA ASN A 304 2.60 -3.62 -14.73
C ASN A 304 2.83 -5.14 -14.91
N GLU A 305 2.87 -5.89 -13.80
CA GLU A 305 3.25 -7.31 -13.84
C GLU A 305 2.03 -8.24 -13.86
N CYS A 306 0.90 -7.84 -13.28
CA CYS A 306 -0.27 -8.70 -13.08
C CYS A 306 -1.54 -8.24 -13.81
N GLY A 307 -1.47 -7.14 -14.58
CA GLY A 307 -2.56 -6.69 -15.44
C GLY A 307 -3.77 -6.14 -14.72
N LEU A 308 -3.59 -5.64 -13.49
CA LEU A 308 -4.66 -5.12 -12.63
C LEU A 308 -5.55 -4.08 -13.33
N ASP A 309 -5.02 -3.32 -14.29
CA ASP A 309 -5.73 -2.28 -15.05
C ASP A 309 -5.93 -2.61 -16.54
N GLU A 310 -5.52 -3.79 -17.00
CA GLU A 310 -5.54 -4.17 -18.41
C GLU A 310 -6.79 -4.97 -18.83
N TYR A 311 -7.72 -5.17 -17.89
CA TYR A 311 -8.95 -5.91 -18.12
C TYR A 311 -9.99 -5.20 -18.99
N GLU A 312 -10.82 -6.03 -19.63
CA GLU A 312 -11.93 -5.63 -20.49
C GLU A 312 -13.31 -5.98 -19.90
N VAL A 313 -13.34 -6.48 -18.66
CA VAL A 313 -14.61 -6.79 -17.97
C VAL A 313 -15.47 -5.54 -17.74
N ARG A 314 -16.78 -5.71 -17.90
CA ARG A 314 -17.79 -4.65 -17.72
C ARG A 314 -18.76 -4.93 -16.59
N ARG A 315 -18.96 -6.21 -16.25
CA ARG A 315 -19.90 -6.64 -15.21
C ARG A 315 -19.30 -6.50 -13.83
N TYR A 316 -20.14 -6.20 -12.84
CA TYR A 316 -19.77 -6.06 -11.44
C TYR A 316 -19.00 -7.30 -10.94
N VAL A 317 -19.59 -8.48 -11.09
CA VAL A 317 -18.95 -9.76 -10.72
C VAL A 317 -17.64 -9.99 -11.48
N GLY A 318 -17.60 -9.63 -12.78
CA GLY A 318 -16.40 -9.76 -13.60
C GLY A 318 -15.24 -8.90 -13.08
N TRP A 319 -15.53 -7.70 -12.58
CA TRP A 319 -14.53 -6.83 -11.94
C TRP A 319 -13.93 -7.48 -10.70
N TYR A 320 -14.76 -7.91 -9.73
CA TYR A 320 -14.26 -8.55 -8.51
C TYR A 320 -13.43 -9.80 -8.82
N ARG A 321 -13.87 -10.60 -9.80
CA ARG A 321 -13.16 -11.81 -10.22
C ARG A 321 -11.80 -11.51 -10.85
N HIS A 322 -11.73 -10.57 -11.79
CA HIS A 322 -10.45 -10.21 -12.40
C HIS A 322 -9.49 -9.61 -11.36
N ILE A 323 -9.96 -8.64 -10.57
CA ILE A 323 -9.12 -7.96 -9.58
C ILE A 323 -8.59 -8.96 -8.54
N THR A 324 -9.42 -9.89 -8.07
CA THR A 324 -8.97 -10.93 -7.13
C THR A 324 -7.91 -11.84 -7.75
N LEU A 325 -8.05 -12.23 -9.02
CA LEU A 325 -7.04 -13.06 -9.69
C LEU A 325 -5.74 -12.30 -9.99
N ALA A 326 -5.82 -10.99 -10.24
CA ALA A 326 -4.63 -10.13 -10.36
C ALA A 326 -3.94 -9.94 -9.01
N MET A 327 -4.69 -9.82 -7.90
CA MET A 327 -4.15 -9.82 -6.55
C MET A 327 -3.47 -11.15 -6.21
N LEU A 328 -4.08 -12.29 -6.58
CA LEU A 328 -3.46 -13.60 -6.43
C LEU A 328 -2.15 -13.72 -7.21
N ALA A 329 -2.12 -13.28 -8.47
CA ALA A 329 -0.88 -13.24 -9.25
C ALA A 329 0.19 -12.37 -8.57
N HIS A 330 -0.21 -11.20 -8.05
CA HIS A 330 0.70 -10.32 -7.32
C HIS A 330 1.23 -10.98 -6.02
N ALA A 331 0.37 -11.66 -5.26
CA ALA A 331 0.76 -12.40 -4.06
C ALA A 331 1.77 -13.52 -4.37
N VAL A 332 1.60 -14.23 -5.49
CA VAL A 332 2.57 -15.24 -5.95
C VAL A 332 3.93 -14.60 -6.24
N LEU A 333 3.99 -13.46 -6.94
CA LEU A 333 5.25 -12.74 -7.17
C LEU A 333 5.90 -12.30 -5.86
N THR A 334 5.11 -11.79 -4.91
CA THR A 334 5.59 -11.41 -3.58
C THR A 334 6.17 -12.62 -2.83
N SER A 335 5.51 -13.78 -2.90
CA SER A 335 6.03 -15.01 -2.28
C SER A 335 7.32 -15.49 -2.91
N LEU A 336 7.44 -15.46 -4.24
CA LEU A 336 8.69 -15.84 -4.91
C LEU A 336 9.83 -14.89 -4.54
N ALA A 337 9.54 -13.59 -4.42
CA ALA A 337 10.53 -12.61 -3.99
C ALA A 337 10.96 -12.81 -2.53
N ALA A 338 10.02 -13.12 -1.63
CA ALA A 338 10.31 -13.40 -0.23
C ALA A 338 11.15 -14.68 -0.07
N GLN A 339 10.82 -15.74 -0.81
CA GLN A 339 11.59 -17.00 -0.80
C GLN A 339 13.00 -16.81 -1.37
N ALA A 340 13.15 -16.06 -2.45
CA ALA A 340 14.47 -15.76 -3.02
C ALA A 340 15.37 -14.95 -2.08
N ALA A 341 14.78 -14.17 -1.16
CA ALA A 341 15.53 -13.46 -0.12
C ALA A 341 15.94 -14.38 1.05
N ASP A 342 15.25 -15.51 1.25
CA ASP A 342 15.55 -16.48 2.30
C ASP A 342 16.57 -17.56 1.85
N GLU A 343 16.79 -17.74 0.54
CA GLU A 343 17.77 -18.71 0.05
C GLU A 343 19.20 -18.26 0.42
N PRO A 344 19.96 -19.05 1.21
CA PRO A 344 21.39 -18.78 1.40
C PRO A 344 22.09 -18.95 0.05
N GLU A 345 22.93 -18.00 -0.35
CA GLU A 345 23.73 -18.09 -1.57
C GLU A 345 24.43 -19.46 -1.66
N LYS A 346 23.91 -20.36 -2.48
CA LYS A 346 24.53 -21.67 -2.73
C LYS A 346 25.77 -21.45 -3.59
N GLY A 347 26.92 -21.33 -2.94
CA GLY A 347 28.24 -21.67 -3.48
C GLY A 347 28.55 -21.15 -4.88
N GLY A 348 28.70 -19.83 -5.03
CA GLY A 348 29.43 -19.23 -6.14
C GLY A 348 30.85 -18.91 -5.70
N PHE A 349 31.86 -19.47 -6.37
CA PHE A 349 33.23 -18.99 -6.25
C PHE A 349 33.26 -17.47 -6.51
N GLY A 350 33.92 -16.75 -5.60
CA GLY A 350 34.05 -15.29 -5.50
C GLY A 350 33.65 -14.45 -6.70
N ASN A 351 32.52 -13.77 -6.57
CA ASN A 351 32.34 -12.39 -7.02
C ASN A 351 31.34 -11.71 -6.07
N GLU A 352 31.86 -10.81 -5.21
CA GLU A 352 31.07 -10.03 -4.26
C GLU A 352 29.96 -9.21 -4.96
N PRO A 353 28.75 -9.10 -4.39
CA PRO A 353 27.77 -8.12 -4.82
C PRO A 353 28.24 -6.70 -4.46
N LEU A 354 28.38 -5.84 -5.47
CA LEU A 354 28.66 -4.42 -5.30
C LEU A 354 27.53 -3.72 -4.53
N SER A 355 27.71 -3.55 -3.23
CA SER A 355 27.21 -2.36 -2.54
C SER A 355 27.98 -1.14 -3.07
N PRO A 356 27.38 0.04 -3.30
CA PRO A 356 28.15 1.25 -3.58
C PRO A 356 28.92 1.64 -2.30
N ARG A 357 30.13 1.10 -2.13
CA ARG A 357 31.05 1.48 -1.06
C ARG A 357 31.49 2.92 -1.33
N SER A 358 31.12 3.82 -0.42
CA SER A 358 31.72 5.15 -0.31
C SER A 358 33.26 5.01 -0.22
N PRO A 359 34.06 5.84 -0.91
CA PRO A 359 35.53 5.72 -0.95
C PRO A 359 36.23 6.15 0.36
N TRP A 360 35.47 6.27 1.45
CA TRP A 360 35.93 6.72 2.75
C TRP A 360 35.94 5.53 3.71
N GLN A 361 37.13 5.14 4.18
CA GLN A 361 37.28 4.14 5.25
C GLN A 361 37.74 4.82 6.55
N LYS A 362 37.15 4.37 7.67
CA LYS A 362 37.43 4.89 9.01
C LYS A 362 38.19 3.83 9.80
N SER A 363 39.41 4.15 10.21
CA SER A 363 40.13 3.44 11.27
C SER A 363 40.55 4.45 12.34
N ASP A 364 40.37 4.06 13.60
CA ASP A 364 40.87 4.73 14.82
C ASP A 364 40.94 6.27 14.75
N ALA A 365 39.76 6.87 14.59
CA ALA A 365 39.46 8.30 14.71
C ALA A 365 39.85 9.24 13.55
N SER A 366 40.20 8.76 12.35
CA SER A 366 40.23 9.64 11.15
C SER A 366 39.88 8.92 9.85
N TRP A 367 39.49 9.70 8.83
CA TRP A 367 39.03 9.19 7.52
C TRP A 367 40.12 9.35 6.46
N THR A 368 40.38 8.31 5.67
CA THR A 368 41.34 8.34 4.55
C THR A 368 40.73 7.82 3.24
N LEU A 369 41.15 8.45 2.14
CA LEU A 369 40.80 8.11 0.74
C LEU A 369 41.94 7.29 0.13
N SER A 370 41.64 6.13 -0.44
CA SER A 370 42.63 5.28 -1.13
C SER A 370 42.38 5.29 -2.64
N PHE A 371 43.37 5.70 -3.43
CA PHE A 371 43.40 5.53 -4.89
C PHE A 371 44.34 4.37 -5.23
N PRO A 372 44.01 3.50 -6.20
CA PRO A 372 44.93 2.45 -6.64
C PRO A 372 46.10 3.07 -7.43
N ALA A 373 47.33 2.67 -7.09
CA ALA A 373 48.54 3.03 -7.84
C ALA A 373 48.62 2.25 -9.16
N PRO A 374 49.22 2.81 -10.23
CA PRO A 374 49.41 2.07 -11.48
C PRO A 374 50.46 0.97 -11.31
N ASP A 375 50.21 -0.19 -11.92
CA ASP A 375 51.14 -1.32 -11.96
C ASP A 375 52.51 -0.92 -12.52
N PRO A 376 53.63 -1.43 -11.96
CA PRO A 376 54.94 -1.20 -12.52
C PRO A 376 55.12 -2.01 -13.80
N THR A 377 55.50 -1.32 -14.87
CA THR A 377 55.98 -1.88 -16.14
C THR A 377 57.12 -2.88 -15.88
N PRO A 378 57.17 -4.04 -16.56
CA PRO A 378 58.29 -4.96 -16.40
C PRO A 378 59.54 -4.39 -17.09
N THR A 379 60.56 -4.10 -16.29
CA THR A 379 61.93 -3.82 -16.72
C THR A 379 62.50 -5.06 -17.39
N GLN A 380 62.72 -5.00 -18.70
CA GLN A 380 63.71 -5.84 -19.36
C GLN A 380 65.12 -5.36 -18.97
N SER A 381 65.99 -6.29 -18.60
CA SER A 381 67.44 -6.09 -18.44
C SER A 381 68.14 -7.46 -18.55
N PRO A 382 69.44 -7.49 -18.91
CA PRO A 382 69.87 -8.20 -20.12
C PRO A 382 70.76 -9.43 -19.89
N THR A 383 70.90 -10.21 -20.98
CA THR A 383 72.04 -11.06 -21.41
C THR A 383 72.56 -12.18 -20.49
N HIS A 384 72.53 -13.41 -21.02
CA HIS A 384 73.73 -14.04 -21.60
C HIS A 384 73.36 -15.05 -22.69
#